data_AF-A0AAE1ZFB1-F1
#
_entry.id   AF-A0AAE1ZFB1-F1
#
_cell.length_a   1.000
_cell.length_b   1.000
_cell.length_c   1.000
_cell.angle_alpha   90.00
_cell.angle_beta   90.00
_cell.angle_gamma   90.00
#
_symmetry.space_group_name_H-M   'P 1'
#
loop_
_entity.id
_entity.type
_entity.pdbx_description
1 polymer ?
#
loop_
_entity_poly.entity_id
_entity_poly.type
_entity_poly.pdbx_seq_one_letter_code
_entity_poly.pdbx_strand_id
1 'polypeptide(L)' 'MLEKAPEVLANKEYSGSAADIWSLGVVLYALLCGSLPFDPTKPEELLQAIGKGLFAVPDGLNKTSKQLLSQMMC' A
#
# COMPACT_ATOMS: atom_id res chain seq x y z
N MET A 1 -12.63 17.46 -4.42
CA MET A 1 -12.81 16.30 -5.32
C MET A 1 -11.48 16.05 -6.00
N LEU A 2 -10.56 15.36 -5.32
CA LEU A 2 -9.23 15.03 -5.84
C LEU A 2 -8.87 13.63 -5.33
N GLU A 3 -9.58 12.63 -5.84
CA GLU A 3 -9.23 11.20 -5.73
C GLU A 3 -8.60 10.74 -7.03
N LYS A 4 -7.38 11.19 -7.33
CA LYS A 4 -6.62 10.65 -8.46
C LYS A 4 -5.22 10.32 -8.00
N ALA A 5 -4.98 9.03 -7.88
CA ALA A 5 -3.70 8.43 -7.60
C ALA A 5 -2.71 8.67 -8.78
N PRO A 6 -1.41 8.81 -8.49
CA PRO A 6 -0.36 9.31 -9.39
C PRO A 6 -0.10 8.38 -10.58
N GLU A 7 -0.57 7.13 -10.54
CA GLU A 7 -0.57 6.22 -11.70
C GLU A 7 -1.47 6.69 -12.84
N VAL A 8 -2.50 7.50 -12.58
CA VAL A 8 -3.42 8.01 -13.62
C VAL A 8 -2.72 9.04 -14.53
N LEU A 9 -1.65 9.68 -14.07
CA LEU A 9 -0.85 10.60 -14.87
C LEU A 9 0.15 9.87 -15.78
N ALA A 10 0.36 8.56 -15.61
CA ALA A 10 1.45 7.81 -16.26
C ALA A 10 1.05 7.07 -17.54
N ASN A 11 -0.21 7.16 -18.00
CA ASN A 11 -0.66 6.60 -19.29
C ASN A 11 -0.38 5.09 -19.47
N LYS A 12 -0.19 4.36 -18.37
CA LYS A 12 -0.21 2.89 -18.30
C LYS A 12 -1.60 2.50 -17.85
N GLU A 13 -2.21 1.56 -18.56
CA GLU A 13 -3.56 1.07 -18.34
C GLU A 13 -3.85 0.90 -16.84
N TYR A 14 -4.91 1.58 -16.39
CA TYR A 14 -5.43 1.46 -15.03
C TYR A 14 -5.93 0.04 -14.82
N SER A 15 -5.06 -0.87 -14.38
CA SER A 15 -5.50 -2.15 -13.86
C SER A 15 -6.14 -1.88 -12.50
N GLY A 16 -7.45 -1.63 -12.47
CA GLY A 16 -8.22 -1.50 -11.22
C GLY A 16 -7.96 -2.66 -10.25
N SER A 17 -7.63 -3.84 -10.80
CA SER A 17 -7.18 -5.02 -10.06
C SER A 17 -5.93 -4.79 -9.20
N ALA A 18 -4.97 -3.99 -9.67
CA ALA A 18 -3.75 -3.67 -8.92
C ALA A 18 -4.05 -2.72 -7.76
N ALA A 19 -4.94 -1.74 -7.96
CA ALA A 19 -5.41 -0.85 -6.90
C ALA A 19 -6.19 -1.62 -5.81
N ASP A 20 -6.97 -2.63 -6.19
CA ASP A 20 -7.69 -3.51 -5.27
C ASP A 20 -6.73 -4.38 -4.44
N ILE A 21 -5.73 -4.99 -5.09
CA ILE A 21 -4.70 -5.81 -4.41
C ILE A 21 -3.88 -4.95 -3.43
N TRP A 22 -3.52 -3.73 -3.84
CA TRP A 22 -2.81 -2.81 -2.98
C TRP A 22 -3.64 -2.40 -1.76
N SER A 23 -4.92 -2.06 -1.96
CA SER A 23 -5.86 -1.75 -0.88
C SER A 23 -6.05 -2.93 0.07
N LEU A 24 -6.11 -4.16 -0.45
CA LEU A 24 -6.15 -5.37 0.36
C LEU A 24 -4.86 -5.57 1.18
N GLY A 25 -3.69 -5.17 0.65
CA GLY A 25 -2.42 -5.18 1.38
C GLY A 25 -2.43 -4.23 2.58
N VAL A 26 -3.01 -3.04 2.44
CA VAL A 26 -3.19 -2.07 3.53
C VAL A 26 -4.15 -2.61 4.61
N VAL A 27 -5.27 -3.22 4.21
CA VAL A 27 -6.21 -3.85 5.14
C VAL A 27 -5.55 -5.02 5.88
N LEU A 28 -4.79 -5.86 5.17
CA LEU A 28 -4.05 -6.97 5.76
C LEU A 28 -3.01 -6.46 6.77
N TYR A 29 -2.30 -5.37 6.46
CA TYR A 29 -1.37 -4.74 7.39
C TYR A 29 -2.10 -4.29 8.66
N ALA A 30 -3.25 -3.64 8.53
CA ALA A 30 -4.04 -3.18 9.67
C ALA A 30 -4.53 -4.34 10.55
N LEU A 31 -4.90 -5.47 9.94
CA LEU A 31 -5.28 -6.69 10.67
C LEU A 31 -4.10 -7.33 11.42
N LEU A 32 -2.89 -7.23 10.88
CA LEU A 32 -1.69 -7.84 11.48
C LEU A 32 -1.03 -6.94 12.53
N CYS A 33 -1.03 -5.63 12.32
CA CYS A 33 -0.31 -4.66 13.15
C CYS A 33 -1.24 -3.89 14.11
N GLY A 34 -2.56 -3.93 13.89
CA GLY A 34 -3.55 -3.15 14.64
C GLY A 34 -3.48 -1.64 14.36
N SER A 35 -2.67 -1.23 13.38
CA SER A 35 -2.43 0.15 12.98
C SER A 35 -2.37 0.26 11.46
N LEU A 36 -2.72 1.42 10.91
CA LEU A 36 -2.57 1.66 9.48
C LEU A 36 -1.09 1.87 9.14
N PRO A 37 -0.64 1.40 7.96
CA PRO A 37 0.74 1.61 7.52
C PRO A 37 1.01 3.08 7.16
N PHE A 38 -0.05 3.85 6.88
CA PHE A 38 0.01 5.24 6.43
C PHE A 38 -1.08 6.07 7.11
N ASP A 39 -0.82 7.36 7.28
CA ASP A 39 -1.79 8.30 7.84
C ASP A 39 -2.73 8.82 6.73
N PRO A 40 -4.07 8.66 6.85
CA PRO A 40 -5.02 9.16 5.86
C PRO A 40 -5.01 10.68 5.72
N THR A 41 -4.44 11.42 6.69
CA THR A 41 -4.28 12.87 6.61
C THR A 41 -3.11 13.31 5.72
N LYS A 42 -2.25 12.38 5.29
CA LYS A 42 -1.05 12.65 4.50
C LYS A 42 -0.99 11.79 3.23
N PRO A 43 -1.83 12.10 2.22
CA PRO A 43 -1.84 11.36 0.96
C PRO A 43 -0.52 11.44 0.20
N GLU A 44 0.28 12.48 0.38
CA GLU A 44 1.61 12.59 -0.25
C GLU A 44 2.64 11.57 0.28
N GLU A 45 2.60 11.22 1.56
CA GLU A 45 3.41 10.14 2.13
C GLU A 45 2.95 8.78 1.58
N LEU A 46 1.64 8.59 1.39
CA LEU A 46 1.06 7.42 0.74
C LEU A 46 1.61 7.24 -0.68
N LEU A 47 1.54 8.30 -1.50
CA LEU A 47 2.00 8.24 -2.88
C LEU A 47 3.49 7.99 -3.00
N GLN A 48 4.30 8.56 -2.10
CA GLN A 48 5.73 8.28 -2.04
C GLN A 48 6.04 6.87 -1.57
N ALA A 49 5.28 6.35 -0.60
CA ALA A 49 5.43 4.99 -0.10
C ALA A 49 5.04 3.96 -1.16
N ILE A 50 3.95 4.20 -1.90
CA ILE A 50 3.54 3.40 -3.06
C ILE A 50 4.63 3.44 -4.12
N GLY A 51 5.10 4.64 -4.48
CA GLY A 51 6.14 4.81 -5.50
C GLY A 51 7.50 4.20 -5.12
N LYS A 52 7.74 3.91 -3.84
CA LYS A 52 9.01 3.35 -3.34
C LYS A 52 8.89 1.96 -2.71
N GLY A 53 7.68 1.40 -2.57
CA GLY A 53 7.42 0.16 -1.83
C GLY A 53 7.85 0.20 -0.35
N LEU A 54 7.89 1.38 0.27
CA LEU A 54 8.41 1.58 1.63
C LEU A 54 7.28 1.66 2.65
N PHE A 55 7.12 0.60 3.45
CA PHE A 55 6.20 0.56 4.59
C PHE A 55 6.91 -0.06 5.80
N ALA A 56 6.62 0.45 6.99
CA ALA A 56 7.21 -0.05 8.23
C ALA A 56 6.55 -1.38 8.59
N VAL A 57 7.30 -2.49 8.62
CA VAL A 57 6.77 -3.79 9.03
C VAL A 57 7.34 -4.15 10.39
N PRO A 58 6.52 -4.41 11.42
CA PRO A 58 7.02 -4.81 12.72
C PRO A 58 7.89 -6.07 12.65
N ASP A 59 9.00 -6.08 13.38
CA ASP A 59 9.94 -7.20 13.34
C ASP A 59 9.34 -8.52 13.86
N GLY A 60 8.32 -8.44 14.72
CA GLY A 60 7.59 -9.58 15.26
C GLY A 60 6.68 -10.32 14.26
N LEU A 61 6.53 -9.83 13.02
CA LEU A 61 5.76 -10.57 12.00
C LEU A 61 6.53 -11.76 11.43
N ASN A 62 5.79 -12.83 11.16
CA ASN A 62 6.32 -14.00 10.46
C ASN A 62 6.80 -13.65 9.06
N LYS A 63 7.87 -14.31 8.61
CA LYS A 63 8.48 -14.11 7.28
C LYS A 63 7.46 -14.21 6.14
N THR A 64 6.52 -15.16 6.23
CA THR A 64 5.44 -15.35 5.26
C THR A 64 4.52 -14.12 5.16
N SER A 65 4.15 -13.53 6.29
CA SER A 65 3.30 -12.34 6.32
C SER A 65 4.02 -11.14 5.72
N LYS A 66 5.32 -10.97 6.00
CA LYS A 66 6.14 -9.92 5.38
C LYS A 66 6.26 -10.10 3.86
N GLN A 67 6.44 -11.34 3.40
CA GLN A 67 6.50 -11.65 1.97
C GLN A 67 5.17 -11.40 1.27
N LEU A 68 4.04 -11.78 1.88
CA LEU A 68 2.72 -11.55 1.30
C LEU A 68 2.41 -10.04 1.20
N LEU A 69 2.69 -9.27 2.27
CA LEU A 69 2.54 -7.82 2.25
C LEU A 69 3.42 -7.17 1.15
N SER A 70 4.65 -7.64 1.00
CA SER A 70 5.55 -7.18 -0.06
C SER A 70 5.07 -7.55 -1.46
N GLN A 71 4.36 -8.67 -1.65
CA GLN A 71 3.81 -9.04 -2.96
C GLN A 71 2.53 -8.29 -3.32
N MET A 72 1.78 -7.82 -2.32
CA MET A 72 0.53 -7.08 -2.53
C MET A 72 0.75 -5.58 -2.69
N MET A 73 1.82 -5.02 -2.09
CA MET A 73 2.08 -3.58 -2.07
C MET A 73 3.33 -3.13 -2.86
N CYS A 74 3.98 -4.02 -3.61
CA CYS A 74 5.16 -3.73 -4.44
C CYS A 74 4.90 -3.98 -5.93
#